data_AF-A0A7Y7DL26-F1
#
_entry.id   AF-A0A7Y7DL26-F1
#
_cell.length_a   1.000
_cell.length_b   1.000
_cell.length_c   1.000
_cell.angle_alpha   90.00
_cell.angle_beta   90.00
_cell.angle_gamma   90.00
#
_symmetry.space_group_name_H-M   'P 1'
#
loop_
_entity.id
_entity.type
_entity.pdbx_description
1 polymer ?
#
loop_
_entity_poly.entity_id
_entity_poly.type
_entity_poly.pdbx_seq_one_letter_code
_entity_poly.pdbx_strand_id
1 'polypeptide(L)'
;MPLILPTGLQMAFSMGILQVSIAAMGLIWLVSLIWLTVIIGLHFLSTSTPGWLHKCDWLLRIGVCIATLSYGFGSLLVDTQLYADWAAWKLGFFGITVLMGLCIRIKLKPFFNVFPNVVNNTIDPQVNMIIKEAIVGARPFVMIIWASLFVVSALGLHLI
;
A
#
# COMPACT_ATOMS: atom_id res chain seq x y z
N MET A 1 -0.52 -1.48 -7.04
CA MET A 1 -0.27 -2.10 -5.72
C MET A 1 -0.65 -3.57 -5.63
N PRO A 2 -1.86 -4.05 -6.04
CA PRO A 2 -2.24 -5.43 -5.75
C PRO A 2 -1.30 -6.46 -6.40
N LEU A 3 -0.64 -6.11 -7.50
CA LEU A 3 0.30 -6.98 -8.20
C LEU A 3 1.74 -6.90 -7.69
N ILE A 4 2.13 -5.86 -6.94
CA ILE A 4 3.52 -5.73 -6.46
C ILE A 4 3.83 -6.83 -5.45
N LEU A 5 2.88 -7.11 -4.55
CA LEU A 5 3.03 -8.16 -3.53
C LEU A 5 3.19 -9.56 -4.13
N PRO A 6 2.24 -10.09 -4.94
CA PRO A 6 2.33 -11.46 -5.46
C PRO A 6 3.53 -11.63 -6.40
N THR A 7 3.90 -10.61 -7.18
CA THR A 7 5.09 -10.69 -8.05
C THR A 7 6.39 -10.73 -7.25
N GLY A 8 6.51 -9.92 -6.20
CA GLY A 8 7.67 -9.96 -5.29
C GLY A 8 7.79 -11.29 -4.54
N LEU A 9 6.68 -11.81 -4.02
CA LEU A 9 6.66 -13.11 -3.33
C LEU A 9 6.91 -14.28 -4.29
N GLN A 10 6.38 -14.23 -5.51
CA GLN A 10 6.65 -15.22 -6.56
C GLN A 10 8.14 -15.25 -6.92
N MET A 11 8.78 -14.07 -7.01
CA MET A 11 10.21 -13.99 -7.26
C MET A 11 11.00 -14.63 -6.11
N ALA A 12 10.67 -14.29 -4.86
CA ALA A 12 11.32 -14.88 -3.68
C ALA A 12 11.15 -16.41 -3.62
N PHE A 13 9.96 -16.92 -3.97
CA PHE A 13 9.69 -18.36 -4.05
C PHE A 13 10.50 -19.03 -5.16
N SER A 14 10.58 -18.41 -6.34
CA SER A 14 11.33 -18.94 -7.49
C SER A 14 12.84 -18.94 -7.24
N MET A 15 13.33 -18.02 -6.40
CA MET A 15 14.72 -17.98 -5.94
C MET A 15 15.01 -18.95 -4.78
N GLY A 16 14.00 -19.64 -4.24
CA GLY A 16 14.15 -20.53 -3.08
C GLY A 16 14.33 -19.81 -1.73
N ILE A 17 14.17 -18.48 -1.71
CA ILE A 17 14.31 -17.64 -0.50
C ILE A 17 13.07 -17.73 0.38
N LEU A 18 11.90 -17.88 -0.25
CA LEU A 18 10.63 -18.08 0.42
C LEU A 18 10.18 -19.53 0.20
N GLN A 19 10.20 -20.36 1.23
CA GLN A 19 9.61 -21.70 1.17
C GLN A 19 8.15 -21.62 1.57
N VAL A 20 7.23 -21.77 0.63
CA VAL A 20 5.80 -21.91 0.92
C VAL A 20 5.23 -23.01 0.04
N SER A 21 4.11 -23.59 0.41
CA SER A 21 3.47 -24.58 -0.47
C SER A 21 2.98 -23.90 -1.77
N ILE A 22 2.96 -24.66 -2.86
CA ILE A 22 2.42 -24.19 -4.15
C ILE A 22 0.96 -23.72 -3.99
N ALA A 23 0.20 -24.41 -3.14
CA ALA A 23 -1.17 -24.02 -2.80
C ALA A 23 -1.24 -22.65 -2.11
N ALA A 24 -0.34 -22.37 -1.15
CA ALA A 24 -0.28 -21.07 -0.50
C ALA A 24 0.09 -19.95 -1.48
N MET A 25 1.05 -20.20 -2.38
CA MET A 25 1.40 -19.24 -3.44
C MET A 25 0.22 -19.00 -4.40
N GLY A 26 -0.49 -20.06 -4.78
CA GLY A 26 -1.72 -19.97 -5.59
C GLY A 26 -2.80 -19.13 -4.92
N LEU A 27 -3.00 -19.28 -3.61
CA LEU A 27 -3.94 -18.45 -2.84
C LEU A 27 -3.54 -16.98 -2.81
N ILE A 28 -2.25 -16.67 -2.65
CA ILE A 28 -1.74 -15.28 -2.68
C ILE A 28 -2.06 -14.62 -4.03
N TRP A 29 -1.82 -15.34 -5.13
CA TRP A 29 -2.17 -14.87 -6.47
C TRP A 29 -3.67 -14.68 -6.64
N LEU A 30 -4.48 -15.66 -6.23
CA LEU A 30 -5.92 -15.59 -6.32
C LEU A 30 -6.48 -14.37 -5.57
N VAL A 31 -6.05 -14.15 -4.31
CA VAL A 31 -6.45 -12.98 -3.53
C VAL A 31 -6.02 -11.68 -4.21
N SER A 32 -4.81 -11.64 -4.77
CA SER A 32 -4.29 -10.45 -5.46
C SER A 32 -5.05 -10.14 -6.75
N LEU A 33 -5.47 -11.16 -7.51
CA LEU A 33 -6.29 -11.00 -8.71
C LEU A 33 -7.72 -10.56 -8.37
N ILE A 34 -8.33 -11.11 -7.31
CA ILE A 34 -9.62 -10.62 -6.81
C ILE A 34 -9.49 -9.16 -6.37
N TRP A 35 -8.41 -8.80 -5.69
CA TRP A 35 -8.19 -7.42 -5.31
C TRP A 35 -8.02 -6.51 -6.54
N LEU A 36 -7.30 -6.98 -7.56
CA LEU A 36 -7.16 -6.26 -8.82
C LEU A 36 -8.52 -6.01 -9.50
N THR A 37 -9.41 -7.01 -9.55
CA THR A 37 -10.75 -6.82 -10.14
C THR A 37 -11.59 -5.81 -9.35
N VAL A 38 -11.48 -5.78 -8.01
CA VAL A 38 -12.11 -4.74 -7.18
C VAL A 38 -11.60 -3.34 -7.58
N ILE A 39 -10.29 -3.18 -7.74
CA ILE A 39 -9.71 -1.87 -8.12
C ILE A 39 -10.14 -1.46 -9.54
N ILE A 40 -10.15 -2.40 -10.49
CA ILE A 40 -10.64 -2.15 -11.85
C ILE A 40 -12.10 -1.69 -11.80
N GLY A 41 -12.94 -2.40 -11.04
CA GLY A 41 -14.33 -2.02 -10.84
C GLY A 41 -14.49 -0.60 -10.26
N LEU A 42 -13.70 -0.24 -9.25
CA LEU A 42 -13.69 1.11 -8.67
C LEU A 42 -13.29 2.21 -9.68
N HIS A 43 -12.45 1.88 -10.67
CA HIS A 43 -11.96 2.86 -11.64
C HIS A 43 -12.93 3.06 -12.82
N PHE A 44 -13.53 1.98 -13.31
CA PHE A 44 -14.38 2.02 -14.50
C PHE A 44 -15.88 2.24 -14.21
N LEU A 45 -16.39 1.86 -13.03
CA LEU A 45 -17.75 2.19 -12.63
C LEU A 45 -17.73 3.53 -11.91
N SER A 46 -17.88 4.66 -12.61
CA SER A 46 -17.73 6.01 -12.03
C SER A 46 -19.03 6.65 -11.54
N THR A 47 -20.20 6.20 -12.00
CA THR A 47 -21.50 6.80 -11.64
C THR A 47 -22.37 5.93 -10.73
N SER A 48 -22.02 4.65 -10.53
CA SER A 48 -22.82 3.70 -9.75
C SER A 48 -21.97 2.70 -8.99
N THR A 49 -20.78 3.10 -8.54
CA THR A 49 -19.90 2.23 -7.76
C THR A 49 -20.58 1.83 -6.45
N PRO A 50 -20.82 0.54 -6.20
CA PRO A 50 -21.39 0.12 -4.92
C PRO A 50 -20.44 0.48 -3.78
N GLY A 51 -20.97 1.11 -2.71
CA GLY A 51 -20.17 1.54 -1.56
C GLY A 51 -19.40 0.40 -0.85
N TRP A 52 -19.81 -0.85 -1.05
CA TRP A 52 -19.10 -2.02 -0.54
C TRP A 52 -17.75 -2.25 -1.24
N LEU A 53 -17.57 -1.89 -2.52
CA LEU A 53 -16.27 -2.02 -3.20
C LEU A 53 -15.20 -1.17 -2.53
N HIS A 54 -15.55 0.08 -2.16
CA HIS A 54 -14.63 0.97 -1.45
C HIS A 54 -14.24 0.40 -0.08
N LYS A 55 -15.20 -0.19 0.64
CA LYS A 55 -14.92 -0.87 1.92
C LYS A 55 -14.04 -2.10 1.71
N CYS A 56 -14.28 -2.89 0.68
CA CYS A 56 -13.45 -4.05 0.35
C CYS A 56 -12.01 -3.66 0.00
N ASP A 57 -11.78 -2.69 -0.89
CA ASP A 57 -10.40 -2.22 -1.18
C ASP A 57 -9.71 -1.71 0.09
N TRP A 58 -10.42 -0.97 0.93
CA TRP A 58 -9.89 -0.45 2.19
C TRP A 58 -9.49 -1.57 3.16
N LEU A 59 -10.35 -2.58 3.35
CA LEU A 59 -10.08 -3.72 4.22
C LEU A 59 -8.93 -4.58 3.68
N LEU A 60 -8.87 -4.82 2.37
CA LEU A 60 -7.77 -5.56 1.74
C LEU A 60 -6.43 -4.84 1.94
N ARG A 61 -6.39 -3.51 1.81
CA ARG A 61 -5.19 -2.71 2.11
C ARG A 61 -4.75 -2.87 3.56
N ILE A 62 -5.68 -2.79 4.50
CA ILE A 62 -5.36 -2.98 5.92
C ILE A 62 -4.83 -4.40 6.17
N GLY A 63 -5.49 -5.42 5.63
CA GLY A 63 -5.08 -6.81 5.76
C GLY A 63 -3.67 -7.04 5.22
N VAL A 64 -3.38 -6.56 4.00
CA VAL A 64 -2.05 -6.63 3.39
C VAL A 64 -1.03 -5.85 4.20
N CYS A 65 -1.37 -4.66 4.68
CA CYS A 65 -0.49 -3.86 5.52
C CYS A 65 -0.09 -4.60 6.79
N ILE A 66 -1.06 -5.13 7.53
CA ILE A 66 -0.81 -5.88 8.76
C ILE A 66 0.02 -7.12 8.44
N ALA A 67 -0.38 -7.92 7.44
CA ALA A 67 0.30 -9.17 7.09
C ALA A 67 1.76 -8.95 6.67
N THR A 68 2.03 -7.91 5.86
CA THR A 68 3.39 -7.64 5.36
C THR A 68 4.29 -6.99 6.41
N LEU A 69 3.74 -6.12 7.27
CA LEU A 69 4.47 -5.58 8.42
C LEU A 69 4.80 -6.69 9.42
N SER A 70 3.80 -7.51 9.79
CA SER A 70 3.97 -8.56 10.78
C SER A 70 4.88 -9.66 10.28
N TYR A 71 4.71 -10.13 9.04
CA TYR A 71 5.55 -11.19 8.49
C TYR A 71 6.94 -10.68 8.13
N GLY A 72 7.05 -9.50 7.51
CA GLY A 72 8.34 -8.94 7.09
C GLY A 72 9.24 -8.55 8.25
N PHE A 73 8.73 -7.82 9.25
CA PHE A 73 9.54 -7.51 10.44
C PHE A 73 9.60 -8.65 11.45
N GLY A 74 8.55 -9.47 11.53
CA GLY A 74 8.52 -10.64 12.41
C GLY A 74 9.53 -11.71 12.01
N SER A 75 9.79 -11.89 10.71
CA SER A 75 10.80 -12.83 10.23
C SER A 75 12.23 -12.43 10.57
N LEU A 76 12.47 -11.19 11.00
CA LEU A 76 13.77 -10.74 11.51
C LEU A 76 14.00 -11.12 12.98
N LEU A 77 12.93 -11.48 13.69
CA LEU A 77 12.95 -11.79 15.12
C LEU A 77 12.80 -13.28 15.40
N VAL A 78 12.14 -14.00 14.49
CA VAL A 78 11.81 -15.42 14.62
C VAL A 78 12.16 -16.12 13.31
N ASP A 79 12.70 -17.32 13.41
CA ASP A 79 12.91 -18.17 12.23
C ASP A 79 11.57 -18.45 11.55
N THR A 80 11.48 -18.01 10.29
CA THR A 80 10.31 -18.24 9.44
C THR A 80 10.77 -18.92 8.15
N GLN A 81 9.82 -19.16 7.23
CA GLN A 81 10.14 -19.71 5.92
C GLN A 81 10.71 -18.69 4.92
N LEU A 82 11.01 -17.47 5.38
CA LEU A 82 11.70 -16.44 4.62
C LEU A 82 13.15 -16.37 5.11
N TYR A 83 14.07 -16.95 4.33
CA TYR A 83 15.45 -17.21 4.78
C TYR A 83 16.44 -16.06 4.56
N ALA A 84 15.99 -14.93 4.01
CA ALA A 84 16.87 -13.81 3.72
C ALA A 84 16.37 -12.54 4.40
N ASP A 85 17.18 -12.01 5.33
CA ASP A 85 16.88 -10.80 6.09
C ASP A 85 16.62 -9.59 5.18
N TRP A 86 17.37 -9.46 4.07
CA TRP A 86 17.13 -8.38 3.11
C TRP A 86 15.73 -8.46 2.47
N ALA A 87 15.21 -9.67 2.24
CA ALA A 87 13.88 -9.86 1.69
C ALA A 87 12.80 -9.56 2.74
N ALA A 88 13.06 -9.92 3.99
CA ALA A 88 12.24 -9.58 5.15
C ALA A 88 12.11 -8.05 5.32
N TRP A 89 13.24 -7.33 5.31
CA TRP A 89 13.26 -5.87 5.34
C TRP A 89 12.46 -5.25 4.19
N LYS A 90 12.66 -5.73 2.95
CA LYS A 90 11.91 -5.22 1.80
C LYS A 90 10.40 -5.43 1.95
N LEU A 91 9.98 -6.57 2.47
CA LEU A 91 8.56 -6.86 2.71
C LEU A 91 7.97 -5.97 3.81
N GLY A 92 8.71 -5.73 4.90
CA GLY A 92 8.33 -4.80 5.96
C GLY A 92 8.19 -3.36 5.45
N PHE A 93 9.18 -2.86 4.70
CA PHE A 93 9.11 -1.53 4.10
C PHE A 93 7.98 -1.40 3.07
N PHE A 94 7.68 -2.46 2.31
CA PHE A 94 6.48 -2.50 1.48
C PHE A 94 5.23 -2.26 2.33
N GLY A 95 5.07 -2.95 3.46
CA GLY A 95 3.98 -2.72 4.41
C GLY A 95 3.91 -1.28 4.91
N ILE A 96 5.06 -0.67 5.24
CA ILE A 96 5.15 0.75 5.62
C ILE A 96 4.61 1.65 4.49
N THR A 97 5.02 1.43 3.25
CA THR A 97 4.53 2.27 2.12
C THR A 97 3.02 2.17 1.94
N VAL A 98 2.44 0.98 2.14
CA VAL A 98 0.97 0.78 2.11
C VAL A 98 0.31 1.53 3.26
N LEU A 99 0.85 1.44 4.48
CA LEU A 99 0.36 2.16 5.66
C LEU A 99 0.35 3.67 5.44
N MET A 100 1.47 4.22 4.97
CA MET A 100 1.58 5.66 4.68
C MET A 100 0.58 6.09 3.61
N GLY A 101 0.34 5.25 2.60
CA GLY A 101 -0.71 5.47 1.59
C GLY A 101 -2.12 5.54 2.18
N LEU A 102 -2.43 4.74 3.21
CA LEU A 102 -3.69 4.82 3.95
C LEU A 102 -3.77 6.13 4.77
N CYS A 103 -2.70 6.50 5.46
CA CYS A 103 -2.63 7.75 6.22
C CYS A 103 -2.85 8.99 5.32
N ILE A 104 -2.23 9.00 4.13
CA ILE A 104 -2.42 10.08 3.13
C ILE A 104 -3.89 10.19 2.73
N ARG A 105 -4.58 9.07 2.46
CA ARG A 105 -6.00 9.09 2.10
C ARG A 105 -6.88 9.67 3.20
N ILE A 106 -6.58 9.34 4.47
CA ILE A 106 -7.30 9.89 5.62
C ILE A 106 -7.06 11.41 5.71
N LYS A 107 -5.81 11.86 5.58
CA LYS A 107 -5.45 13.28 5.68
C LYS A 107 -5.93 14.13 4.51
N LEU A 108 -6.03 13.57 3.31
CA LEU A 108 -6.54 14.26 2.12
C LEU A 108 -8.07 14.22 2.00
N LYS A 109 -8.78 13.48 2.85
CA LYS A 109 -10.26 13.44 2.81
C LYS A 109 -10.91 14.84 2.89
N PRO A 110 -10.50 15.75 3.79
CA PRO A 110 -11.05 17.11 3.84
C PRO A 110 -10.81 17.90 2.55
N PHE A 111 -9.65 17.70 1.91
CA PHE A 111 -9.34 18.31 0.62
C PHE A 111 -10.34 17.88 -0.47
N PHE A 112 -10.63 16.58 -0.56
CA PHE A 112 -11.59 16.09 -1.55
C PHE A 112 -13.03 16.60 -1.32
N ASN A 113 -13.42 16.85 -0.07
CA ASN A 113 -14.74 17.39 0.25
C ASN A 113 -14.92 18.84 -0.25
N VAL A 114 -13.85 19.64 -0.24
CA VAL A 114 -13.88 21.04 -0.70
C VAL A 114 -13.38 21.22 -2.13
N PHE A 115 -12.93 20.15 -2.78
CA PHE A 115 -12.43 20.17 -4.15
C PHE A 115 -13.44 20.74 -5.17
N PRO A 116 -14.76 20.49 -5.07
CA PRO A 116 -15.74 21.12 -5.96
C PRO A 116 -15.70 22.66 -5.93
N ASN A 117 -15.37 23.27 -4.80
CA ASN A 117 -15.24 24.73 -4.68
C ASN A 117 -14.08 25.26 -5.52
N VAL A 118 -13.00 24.47 -5.66
CA VAL A 118 -11.87 24.81 -6.53
C VAL A 118 -12.28 24.74 -8.00
N VAL A 119 -13.00 23.68 -8.38
CA VAL A 119 -13.51 23.49 -9.77
C VAL A 119 -14.49 24.59 -10.16
N ASN A 120 -15.38 24.96 -9.25
CA ASN A 120 -16.42 25.97 -9.48
C ASN A 120 -15.95 27.41 -9.21
N ASN A 121 -14.67 27.59 -8.87
CA ASN A 121 -14.07 28.88 -8.55
C ASN A 121 -14.78 29.65 -7.42
N THR A 122 -15.33 28.92 -6.44
CA THR A 122 -15.99 29.44 -5.23
C THR A 122 -15.09 29.34 -4.00
N ILE A 123 -13.80 29.64 -4.18
CA ILE A 123 -12.78 29.55 -3.13
C ILE A 123 -12.91 30.75 -2.19
N ASP A 124 -13.05 30.48 -0.90
CA ASP A 124 -13.00 31.48 0.18
C ASP A 124 -11.78 31.22 1.09
N PRO A 125 -11.48 32.12 2.06
CA PRO A 125 -10.37 31.93 2.98
C PRO A 125 -10.43 30.62 3.80
N GLN A 126 -11.62 30.12 4.10
CA GLN A 126 -11.82 28.89 4.87
C GLN A 126 -11.49 27.65 4.02
N VAL A 127 -11.96 27.60 2.78
CA VAL A 127 -11.63 26.54 1.80
C VAL A 127 -10.11 26.49 1.58
N ASN A 128 -9.46 27.64 1.41
CA ASN A 128 -8.01 27.70 1.20
C ASN A 128 -7.22 27.18 2.42
N MET A 129 -7.70 27.46 3.64
CA MET A 129 -7.11 26.94 4.88
C MET A 129 -7.22 25.42 4.95
N ILE A 130 -8.40 24.85 4.66
CA ILE A 130 -8.63 23.39 4.63
C ILE A 130 -7.68 22.70 3.64
N ILE A 131 -7.55 23.26 2.44
CA ILE A 131 -6.64 22.72 1.41
C ILE A 131 -5.19 22.74 1.93
N LYS A 132 -4.74 23.87 2.48
CA LYS A 132 -3.39 24.02 3.00
C LYS A 132 -3.10 23.01 4.11
N GLU A 133 -4.00 22.87 5.08
CA GLU A 133 -3.85 21.94 6.21
C GLU A 133 -3.82 20.48 5.76
N ALA A 134 -4.70 20.09 4.84
CA ALA A 134 -4.72 18.73 4.30
C ALA A 134 -3.41 18.37 3.57
N ILE A 135 -2.90 19.29 2.74
CA ILE A 135 -1.62 19.10 2.03
C ILE A 135 -0.45 19.04 3.01
N VAL A 136 -0.35 20.01 3.93
CA VAL A 136 0.73 20.04 4.93
C VAL A 136 0.70 18.77 5.79
N GLY A 137 -0.49 18.32 6.18
CA GLY A 137 -0.66 17.08 6.95
C GLY A 137 -0.29 15.83 6.18
N ALA A 138 -0.44 15.79 4.85
CA ALA A 138 -0.10 14.63 4.03
C ALA A 138 1.41 14.52 3.72
N ARG A 139 2.14 15.63 3.69
CA ARG A 139 3.57 15.69 3.30
C ARG A 139 4.49 14.74 4.07
N PRO A 140 4.45 14.64 5.41
CA PRO A 140 5.33 13.73 6.16
C PRO A 140 5.22 12.28 5.71
N PHE A 141 4.01 11.81 5.44
CA PHE A 141 3.77 10.43 4.99
C PHE A 141 4.39 10.17 3.61
N VAL A 142 4.35 11.15 2.71
CA VAL A 142 5.01 11.06 1.40
C VAL A 142 6.53 10.98 1.54
N MET A 143 7.11 11.75 2.47
CA MET A 143 8.55 11.70 2.74
C MET A 143 8.97 10.32 3.29
N ILE A 144 8.16 9.72 4.17
CA ILE A 144 8.41 8.36 4.69
C ILE A 144 8.34 7.32 3.56
N ILE A 145 7.41 7.45 2.62
CA ILE A 145 7.35 6.57 1.44
C ILE A 145 8.65 6.66 0.65
N TRP A 146 9.11 7.88 0.33
CA TRP A 146 10.36 8.07 -0.41
C TRP A 146 11.56 7.51 0.33
N ALA A 147 11.70 7.78 1.62
CA ALA A 147 12.77 7.22 2.44
C ALA A 147 12.75 5.68 2.42
N SER A 148 11.56 5.08 2.57
CA SER A 148 11.39 3.62 2.51
C SER A 148 11.81 3.06 1.15
N LEU A 149 11.45 3.73 0.05
CA LEU A 149 11.82 3.30 -1.31
C LEU A 149 13.34 3.35 -1.52
N PHE A 150 14.03 4.37 -0.99
CA PHE A 150 15.49 4.43 -1.05
C PHE A 150 16.13 3.25 -0.30
N VAL A 151 15.64 2.92 0.89
CA VAL A 151 16.15 1.79 1.68
C VAL A 151 15.92 0.46 0.94
N VAL A 152 14.70 0.25 0.41
CA VAL A 152 14.36 -0.96 -0.38
C VAL A 152 15.24 -1.11 -1.62
N SER A 153 15.50 0.00 -2.31
CA SER A 153 16.38 0.03 -3.48
C SER A 153 17.83 -0.28 -3.11
N ALA A 154 18.34 0.32 -2.04
CA ALA A 154 19.69 0.08 -1.54
C ALA A 154 19.91 -1.39 -1.17
N LEU A 155 18.97 -1.99 -0.45
CA LEU A 155 18.96 -3.42 -0.14
C LEU A 155 18.91 -4.30 -1.40
N GLY A 156 18.24 -3.85 -2.47
CA GLY A 156 18.18 -4.58 -3.74
C GLY A 156 19.42 -4.49 -4.59
N LEU A 157 20.19 -3.43 -4.44
CA LEU A 157 21.50 -3.28 -5.07
C LEU A 157 22.62 -3.85 -4.20
N HIS A 158 22.31 -4.44 -3.04
CA HIS A 158 23.28 -4.89 -2.05
C HIS A 158 24.28 -3.79 -1.64
N LEU A 159 23.83 -2.54 -1.59
CA LEU A 159 24.64 -1.40 -1.17
C LEU A 159 24.84 -1.36 0.36
N ILE A 160 23.88 -1.95 1.08
CA ILE A 160 23.82 -2.13 2.54
C ILE A 160 23.26 -3.51 2.85
#